data_AF-A0A962ZBK4-F1
#
_entry.id   AF-A0A962ZBK4-F1
#
_cell.length_a   1.000
_cell.length_b   1.000
_cell.length_c   1.000
_cell.angle_alpha   90.00
_cell.angle_beta   90.00
_cell.angle_gamma   90.00
#
_symmetry.space_group_name_H-M   'P 1'
#
loop_
_entity.id
_entity.type
_entity.pdbx_description
1 polymer ?
#
loop_
_entity_poly.entity_id
_entity_poly.type
_entity_poly.pdbx_seq_one_letter_code
_entity_poly.pdbx_strand_id
1 'polypeptide(L)'
;IACGYEPDRALDEMHRLYRRIGGLPAGLFANSINVFEALLRFFAHLPEAELLSTSIGCFDFEPYGELLRFPVHMIRQRHRKLVSRAWELMEEGTEGPVLVTVNPELRRARDGAARATGSA
;
A
#
# COMPACT_ATOMS: atom_id res chain seq x y z
N ILE A 1 7.95 12.21 1.11
CA ILE A 1 7.59 13.05 -0.06
C ILE A 1 6.10 13.33 0.07
N ALA A 2 5.70 14.58 0.27
CA ALA A 2 4.29 14.94 0.30
C ALA A 2 3.88 15.43 -1.09
N CYS A 3 3.43 14.52 -1.96
CA CYS A 3 3.06 14.82 -3.36
C CYS A 3 1.56 14.63 -3.65
N GLY A 4 0.76 14.35 -2.62
CA GLY A 4 -0.68 14.12 -2.75
C GLY A 4 -1.01 12.69 -3.21
N TYR A 5 -2.07 12.56 -4.00
CA TYR A 5 -2.59 11.29 -4.52
C TYR A 5 -2.55 11.21 -6.05
N GLU A 6 -1.93 12.19 -6.70
CA GLU A 6 -1.88 12.27 -8.15
C GLU A 6 -0.79 11.32 -8.69
N PRO A 7 -1.15 10.33 -9.55
CA PRO A 7 -0.22 9.30 -10.02
C PRO A 7 1.07 9.83 -10.66
N ASP A 8 0.96 10.81 -11.57
CA ASP A 8 2.11 11.26 -12.35
C ASP A 8 3.10 12.06 -11.47
N ARG A 9 2.59 12.90 -10.56
CA ARG A 9 3.41 13.53 -9.52
C ARG A 9 4.14 12.52 -8.64
N ALA A 10 3.47 11.46 -8.20
CA ALA A 10 4.11 10.44 -7.37
C ALA A 10 5.23 9.71 -8.14
N LEU A 11 5.01 9.44 -9.42
CA LEU A 11 6.00 8.83 -10.30
C LEU A 11 7.21 9.76 -10.52
N ASP A 12 6.99 11.04 -10.78
CA ASP A 12 8.06 12.04 -10.91
C ASP A 12 8.93 12.13 -9.65
N GLU A 13 8.28 12.15 -8.48
CA GLU A 13 8.97 12.18 -7.20
C GLU A 13 9.74 10.89 -6.92
N MET A 14 9.22 9.74 -7.33
CA MET A 14 9.95 8.47 -7.25
C MET A 14 11.22 8.51 -8.10
N HIS A 15 11.15 9.00 -9.34
CA HIS A 15 12.33 9.17 -10.19
C HIS A 15 13.34 10.14 -9.56
N ARG A 16 12.88 11.27 -8.99
CA ARG A 16 13.75 12.23 -8.30
C ARG A 16 14.42 11.59 -7.09
N LEU A 17 13.68 10.83 -6.29
CA LEU A 17 14.21 10.12 -5.13
C LEU A 17 15.26 9.10 -5.55
N TYR A 18 14.93 8.24 -6.51
CA TYR A 18 15.81 7.19 -7.02
C TYR A 18 17.15 7.76 -7.50
N ARG A 19 17.11 8.82 -8.34
CA ARG A 19 18.32 9.50 -8.81
C ARG A 19 19.14 10.11 -7.67
N ARG A 20 18.47 10.65 -6.64
CA ARG A 20 19.13 11.32 -5.51
C ARG A 20 19.86 10.34 -4.59
N ILE A 21 19.32 9.14 -4.40
CA ILE A 21 19.89 8.14 -3.47
C ILE A 21 20.60 6.98 -4.17
N GLY A 22 20.55 6.92 -5.50
CA GLY A 22 21.24 5.92 -6.32
C GLY A 22 20.55 4.55 -6.40
N GLY A 23 19.27 4.46 -6.04
CA GLY A 23 18.52 3.20 -5.98
C GLY A 23 17.18 3.35 -5.27
N LEU A 24 16.53 2.23 -4.98
CA LEU A 24 15.39 2.21 -4.05
C LEU A 24 15.81 2.45 -2.59
N PRO A 25 14.98 3.13 -1.78
CA PRO A 25 15.21 3.23 -0.34
C PRO A 25 15.02 1.87 0.34
N ALA A 26 15.56 1.67 1.54
CA ALA A 26 15.35 0.42 2.31
C ALA A 26 13.86 0.14 2.64
N GLY A 27 13.01 1.18 2.61
CA GLY A 27 11.57 1.04 2.77
C GLY A 27 10.80 2.10 1.99
N LEU A 28 9.67 1.71 1.44
CA LEU A 28 8.78 2.58 0.67
C LEU A 28 7.33 2.28 1.00
N PHE A 29 6.55 3.33 1.30
CA PHE A 29 5.15 3.20 1.66
C PHE A 29 4.28 4.12 0.79
N ALA A 30 3.41 3.52 -0.01
CA ALA A 30 2.39 4.23 -0.79
C ALA A 30 1.17 4.53 0.09
N ASN A 31 0.69 5.77 0.05
CA ASN A 31 -0.44 6.25 0.85
C ASN A 31 -1.82 5.93 0.26
N SER A 32 -1.88 5.40 -0.95
CA SER A 32 -3.10 4.87 -1.57
C SER A 32 -2.79 3.87 -2.66
N ILE A 33 -3.83 3.18 -3.12
CA ILE A 33 -3.73 2.26 -4.25
C ILE A 33 -3.34 2.97 -5.55
N ASN A 34 -3.88 4.16 -5.82
CA ASN A 34 -3.58 4.91 -7.06
C ASN A 34 -2.10 5.29 -7.15
N VAL A 35 -1.52 5.72 -6.02
CA VAL A 35 -0.08 6.02 -5.94
C VAL A 35 0.73 4.75 -6.12
N PHE A 36 0.31 3.65 -5.48
CA PHE A 36 1.00 2.38 -5.62
C PHE A 36 1.00 1.84 -7.05
N GLU A 37 -0.11 1.93 -7.77
CA GLU A 37 -0.19 1.55 -9.19
C GLU A 37 0.75 2.38 -10.08
N ALA A 38 0.91 3.67 -9.79
CA ALA A 38 1.90 4.51 -10.47
C ALA A 38 3.33 4.00 -10.20
N LEU A 39 3.62 3.65 -8.94
CA LEU A 39 4.91 3.10 -8.55
C LEU A 39 5.17 1.71 -9.18
N LEU A 40 4.14 0.87 -9.38
CA LEU A 40 4.28 -0.40 -10.09
C LEU A 40 4.79 -0.19 -11.53
N ARG A 41 4.40 0.90 -12.20
CA ARG A 41 4.95 1.25 -13.53
C ARG A 41 6.44 1.55 -13.46
N PHE A 42 6.91 2.19 -12.38
CA PHE A 42 8.34 2.39 -12.15
C PHE A 42 9.06 1.07 -11.88
N PHE A 43 8.54 0.27 -10.95
CA PHE A 43 9.14 -1.02 -10.54
C PHE A 43 9.18 -2.05 -11.65
N ALA A 44 8.28 -1.98 -12.62
CA ALA A 44 8.25 -2.89 -13.76
C ALA A 44 9.61 -2.99 -14.46
N HIS A 45 10.39 -1.89 -14.47
CA HIS A 45 11.69 -1.77 -15.12
C HIS A 45 12.89 -2.07 -14.22
N LEU A 46 12.69 -2.33 -12.92
CA LEU A 46 13.76 -2.59 -11.97
C LEU A 46 14.07 -4.09 -11.83
N PRO A 47 15.34 -4.47 -11.56
CA PRO A 47 15.70 -5.83 -11.23
C PRO A 47 14.96 -6.33 -9.98
N GLU A 48 14.56 -7.59 -9.98
CA GLU A 48 13.87 -8.21 -8.83
C GLU A 48 14.70 -8.14 -7.54
N ALA A 49 16.01 -8.33 -7.63
CA ALA A 49 16.91 -8.23 -6.48
C ALA A 49 16.84 -6.87 -5.77
N GLU A 50 16.68 -5.78 -6.52
CA GLU A 50 16.54 -4.43 -5.95
C GLU A 50 15.19 -4.29 -5.22
N LEU A 51 14.12 -4.80 -5.83
CA LEU A 51 12.78 -4.82 -5.22
C LEU A 51 12.76 -5.64 -3.93
N LEU A 52 13.43 -6.79 -3.90
CA LEU A 52 13.54 -7.66 -2.73
C LEU A 52 14.40 -7.05 -1.60
N SER A 53 15.29 -6.11 -1.92
CA SER A 53 16.07 -5.36 -0.93
C SER A 53 15.29 -4.22 -0.26
N THR A 54 14.08 -3.91 -0.77
CA THR A 54 13.21 -2.83 -0.26
C THR A 54 12.00 -3.41 0.45
N SER A 55 11.71 -2.94 1.66
CA SER A 55 10.41 -3.23 2.30
C SER A 55 9.32 -2.35 1.69
N ILE A 56 8.41 -2.95 0.92
CA ILE A 56 7.36 -2.22 0.20
C ILE A 56 6.03 -2.36 0.93
N GLY A 57 5.33 -1.24 1.13
CA GLY A 57 4.00 -1.21 1.70
C GLY A 57 3.03 -0.29 0.97
N CYS A 58 1.74 -0.57 1.12
CA CYS A 58 0.65 0.19 0.50
C CYS A 58 -0.53 0.33 1.46
N PHE A 59 -1.06 1.54 1.60
CA PHE A 59 -2.40 1.74 2.16
C PHE A 59 -3.44 1.44 1.07
N ASP A 60 -4.63 0.96 1.45
CA ASP A 60 -5.66 0.42 0.55
C ASP A 60 -5.36 -1.01 0.09
N PHE A 61 -5.65 -1.97 0.96
CA PHE A 61 -5.55 -3.38 0.60
C PHE A 61 -6.40 -3.71 -0.62
N GLU A 62 -5.73 -4.21 -1.66
CA GLU A 62 -6.31 -4.88 -2.81
C GLU A 62 -5.73 -6.29 -2.97
N PRO A 63 -6.53 -7.32 -3.28
CA PRO A 63 -6.06 -8.72 -3.34
C PRO A 63 -4.94 -8.95 -4.35
N TYR A 64 -4.84 -8.15 -5.41
CA TYR A 64 -3.79 -8.31 -6.42
C TYR A 64 -2.37 -8.10 -5.87
N GLY A 65 -2.23 -7.41 -4.73
CA GLY A 65 -0.94 -7.25 -4.04
C GLY A 65 -0.29 -8.58 -3.69
N GLU A 66 -1.11 -9.61 -3.43
CA GLU A 66 -0.63 -10.97 -3.13
C GLU A 66 -0.12 -11.72 -4.39
N LEU A 67 -0.36 -11.18 -5.58
CA LEU A 67 0.04 -11.78 -6.87
C LEU A 67 1.30 -11.16 -7.46
N LEU A 68 1.84 -10.11 -6.83
CA LEU A 68 3.07 -9.45 -7.29
C LEU A 68 4.29 -10.35 -7.13
N ARG A 69 5.30 -10.13 -7.98
CA ARG A 69 6.57 -10.86 -7.98
C ARG A 69 7.48 -10.54 -6.79
N PHE A 70 7.13 -9.55 -5.98
CA PHE A 70 7.84 -9.13 -4.77
C PHE A 70 6.83 -8.93 -3.64
N PRO A 71 7.24 -9.12 -2.37
CA PRO A 71 6.35 -9.00 -1.22
C PRO A 71 5.90 -7.55 -1.02
N VAL A 72 4.60 -7.35 -0.76
CA VAL A 72 4.01 -6.04 -0.45
C VAL A 72 3.12 -6.13 0.78
N HIS A 73 3.45 -5.37 1.82
CA HIS A 73 2.60 -5.25 3.00
C HIS A 73 1.45 -4.29 2.70
N MET A 74 0.24 -4.61 3.12
CA MET A 74 -0.92 -3.79 2.81
C MET A 74 -1.74 -3.44 4.05
N ILE A 75 -2.33 -2.25 4.09
CA ILE A 75 -3.25 -1.84 5.15
C ILE A 75 -4.69 -1.90 4.63
N ARG A 76 -5.48 -2.77 5.24
CA ARG A 76 -6.92 -2.85 5.00
C ARG A 76 -7.66 -1.88 5.92
N GLN A 77 -8.25 -0.85 5.35
CA GLN A 77 -9.00 0.17 6.10
C GLN A 77 -10.24 -0.38 6.82
N ARG A 78 -10.85 -1.45 6.29
CA ARG A 78 -12.18 -1.97 6.69
C ARG A 78 -13.33 -0.99 6.37
N HIS A 79 -13.33 -0.43 5.16
CA HIS A 79 -14.33 0.54 4.67
C HIS A 79 -15.79 0.14 4.94
N ARG A 80 -16.15 -1.15 4.80
CA ARG A 80 -17.51 -1.62 5.11
C ARG A 80 -17.90 -1.37 6.56
N LYS A 81 -16.97 -1.61 7.51
CA LYS A 81 -17.20 -1.37 8.94
C LYS A 81 -17.27 0.12 9.25
N LEU A 82 -16.47 0.96 8.57
CA LEU A 82 -16.58 2.42 8.68
C LEU A 82 -17.97 2.90 8.28
N VAL A 83 -18.46 2.45 7.11
CA VAL A 83 -19.79 2.82 6.61
C VAL A 83 -20.88 2.31 7.54
N SER A 84 -20.84 1.04 7.96
CA SER A 84 -21.83 0.50 8.91
C SER A 84 -21.86 1.29 10.22
N ARG A 85 -20.70 1.63 10.80
CA ARG A 85 -20.68 2.39 12.05
C ARG A 85 -21.20 3.81 11.88
N ALA A 86 -20.99 4.43 10.72
CA ALA A 86 -21.57 5.73 10.42
C ALA A 86 -23.11 5.66 10.39
N TRP A 87 -23.71 4.61 9.80
CA TRP A 87 -25.16 4.40 9.82
C TRP A 87 -25.70 4.18 11.24
N GLU A 88 -25.06 3.31 12.02
CA GLU A 88 -25.44 3.08 13.41
C GLU A 88 -25.45 4.38 14.24
N LEU A 89 -24.43 5.24 14.07
CA LEU A 89 -24.38 6.54 14.77
C LEU A 89 -25.50 7.50 14.35
N MET A 90 -25.91 7.48 13.08
CA MET A 90 -27.02 8.29 12.59
C MET A 90 -28.37 7.78 13.14
N GLU A 91 -28.54 6.47 13.28
CA GLU A 91 -29.75 5.84 13.83
C GLU A 91 -29.84 5.99 15.36
N GLU A 92 -28.73 5.88 16.07
CA GLU A 92 -28.65 6.01 17.54
C GLU A 92 -29.04 7.42 18.02
N GLY A 93 -28.86 8.46 17.19
CA GLY A 93 -29.18 9.84 17.56
C GLY A 93 -28.27 10.36 18.67
N THR A 94 -26.99 10.57 18.39
CA THR A 94 -25.99 10.98 19.40
C THR A 94 -26.18 12.42 19.88
N GLU A 95 -26.14 12.65 21.20
CA GLU A 95 -26.08 14.01 21.77
C GLU A 95 -24.66 14.59 21.67
N GLY A 96 -24.40 15.32 20.58
CA GLY A 96 -23.12 16.00 20.34
C GLY A 96 -22.12 15.20 19.50
N PRO A 97 -20.92 15.75 19.23
CA PRO A 97 -19.93 15.13 18.36
C PRO A 97 -19.29 13.90 19.01
N VAL A 98 -19.31 12.76 18.31
CA VAL A 98 -18.69 11.51 18.74
C VAL A 98 -17.54 11.14 17.80
N LEU A 99 -16.39 10.75 18.36
CA LEU A 99 -15.25 10.21 17.62
C LEU A 99 -15.19 8.69 17.78
N VAL A 100 -15.35 7.95 16.68
CA VAL A 100 -15.23 6.50 16.66
C VAL A 100 -14.10 6.07 15.74
N THR A 101 -13.18 5.25 16.25
CA THR A 101 -12.06 4.70 15.47
C THR A 101 -12.33 3.27 15.03
N VAL A 102 -12.35 3.04 13.73
CA VAL A 102 -12.31 1.68 13.16
C VAL A 102 -10.85 1.32 12.89
N ASN A 103 -10.30 0.44 13.73
CA ASN A 103 -8.90 0.01 13.58
C ASN A 103 -8.69 -0.70 12.23
N PRO A 104 -7.67 -0.28 11.45
CA PRO A 104 -7.30 -0.97 10.23
C PRO A 104 -6.65 -2.33 10.52
N GLU A 105 -6.49 -3.14 9.50
CA GLU A 105 -5.85 -4.46 9.56
C GLU A 105 -4.58 -4.45 8.70
N LEU A 106 -3.44 -4.79 9.31
CA LEU A 106 -2.20 -5.04 8.56
C LEU A 106 -2.26 -6.43 7.91
N ARG A 107 -2.18 -6.44 6.59
CA ARG A 107 -1.99 -7.62 5.75
C ARG A 107 -0.52 -7.73 5.43
N ARG A 108 0.21 -8.57 6.17
CA ARG A 108 1.62 -8.79 5.89
C ARG A 108 1.76 -9.53 4.56
N ALA A 109 2.72 -9.11 3.74
CA ALA A 109 3.15 -9.89 2.60
C ALA A 109 3.52 -11.31 3.06
N ARG A 110 3.17 -12.31 2.25
CA ARG A 110 3.75 -13.65 2.41
C ARG A 110 5.14 -13.64 1.77
N ASP A 111 6.09 -14.34 2.38
CA ASP A 111 7.41 -14.49 1.80
C ASP A 111 7.31 -15.19 0.43
N GLY A 112 7.85 -14.55 -0.62
CA GLY A 112 7.86 -15.10 -1.98
C GLY A 112 8.64 -16.41 -2.10
N ALA A 113 9.51 -16.72 -1.13
CA ALA A 113 10.31 -17.95 -1.09
C ALA A 113 9.46 -19.23 -1.07
N ALA A 114 8.22 -19.18 -0.56
CA ALA A 114 7.34 -20.35 -0.51
C ALA A 114 6.73 -20.74 -1.89
N ARG A 115 6.84 -19.88 -2.92
CA ARG A 115 6.34 -20.20 -4.27
C ARG A 115 7.37 -20.95 -5.14
N ALA A 116 8.65 -20.98 -4.76
CA ALA A 116 9.72 -21.61 -5.53
C ALA A 116 9.87 -23.13 -5.29
N THR A 117 9.17 -23.70 -4.30
CA THR A 117 9.27 -25.14 -3.96
C THR A 117 8.20 -26.02 -4.61
N GLY A 118 7.42 -25.47 -5.56
CA GLY A 118 6.32 -26.18 -6.24
C GLY A 118 6.55 -26.35 -7.75
N SER A 119 7.65 -26.99 -8.14
CA SER A 119 7.82 -27.57 -9.48
C SER A 119 8.77 -28.76 -9.39
N ALA A 120 8.19 -29.95 -9.28
CA ALA A 120 8.83 -31.23 -9.59
C ALA A 120 7.98 -31.92 -10.66
#